data_AF-A0A8D3X0M8-F1
#
_entry.id   AF-A0A8D3X0M8-F1
#
_cell.length_a   1.000
_cell.length_b   1.000
_cell.length_c   1.000
_cell.angle_alpha   90.00
_cell.angle_beta   90.00
_cell.angle_gamma   90.00
#
_symmetry.space_group_name_H-M   'P 1'
#
loop_
_entity.id
_entity.type
_entity.pdbx_description
1 polymer ?
#
loop_
_entity_poly.entity_id
_entity_poly.type
_entity_poly.pdbx_seq_one_letter_code
_entity_poly.pdbx_strand_id
1 'polypeptide(L)'
;MIKVKAIVFGGTGFIGSHTVEQLRLKGHEVTAVVRQTSDTSFLDSLGARVVRVDFSRTESFGEVIKGHQTVYNCTADANLSTDVNLEAPVEIGLTRKLLKQAALNGVERFIQLSSIVVYDFRTNKPITESYGIYPEYPIQKLLLKREEIVQEIGKETDMVTIILRPASAIGSRDKNSFFSRLLKNHVDNKFPILKNGQTIVSLIDTRDIGRAMEWLGTYKVFTEKQNLFLLKGFDTTWMSLKAAIDEARGTVANVHDLSQTVVKDKPMSYALNTFNTNRIWDDEKIRSLGFTTKYSQTESVQCAVNDLIKRNVIRK
;
A
#
# COMPACT_ATOMS: atom_id res chain seq x y z
N MET A 1 9.85 -17.06 -19.01
CA MET A 1 9.46 -16.40 -17.74
C MET A 1 9.80 -17.35 -16.61
N ILE A 2 10.52 -16.93 -15.58
CA ILE A 2 10.86 -17.82 -14.46
C ILE A 2 9.60 -17.96 -13.60
N LYS A 3 9.08 -19.18 -13.48
CA LYS A 3 7.92 -19.46 -12.64
C LYS A 3 8.39 -19.57 -11.18
N VAL A 4 7.81 -18.78 -10.28
CA VAL A 4 8.11 -18.84 -8.84
C VAL A 4 6.92 -19.40 -8.06
N LYS A 5 7.19 -20.04 -6.92
CA LYS A 5 6.21 -20.31 -5.87
C LYS A 5 6.23 -19.14 -4.89
N ALA A 6 5.19 -18.33 -4.95
CA ALA A 6 5.00 -17.16 -4.12
C ALA A 6 3.99 -17.43 -3.00
N ILE A 7 4.23 -16.85 -1.84
CA ILE A 7 3.26 -16.81 -0.75
C ILE A 7 2.93 -15.38 -0.37
N VAL A 8 1.64 -15.06 -0.29
CA VAL A 8 1.13 -13.70 -0.01
C VAL A 8 0.35 -13.70 1.30
N PHE A 9 0.89 -13.08 2.33
CA PHE A 9 0.20 -12.83 3.59
C PHE A 9 -0.67 -11.59 3.46
N GLY A 10 -1.97 -11.71 3.78
CA GLY A 10 -2.95 -10.64 3.56
C GLY A 10 -3.56 -10.67 2.16
N GLY A 11 -3.70 -11.84 1.55
CA GLY A 11 -4.15 -12.00 0.15
C GLY A 11 -5.56 -11.46 -0.15
N THR A 12 -6.44 -11.34 0.85
CA THR A 12 -7.77 -10.72 0.67
C THR A 12 -7.79 -9.21 0.95
N GLY A 13 -6.65 -8.62 1.31
CA GLY A 13 -6.50 -7.20 1.57
C GLY A 13 -6.55 -6.37 0.30
N PHE A 14 -6.63 -5.04 0.47
CA PHE A 14 -6.71 -4.09 -0.64
C PHE A 14 -5.56 -4.33 -1.62
N ILE A 15 -4.31 -4.16 -1.19
CA ILE A 15 -3.14 -4.37 -2.07
C ILE A 15 -2.84 -5.86 -2.29
N GLY A 16 -2.92 -6.69 -1.24
CA GLY A 16 -2.56 -8.12 -1.33
C GLY A 16 -3.36 -8.88 -2.39
N SER A 17 -4.63 -8.52 -2.60
CA SER A 17 -5.45 -9.14 -3.64
C SER A 17 -5.03 -8.76 -5.07
N HIS A 18 -4.54 -7.53 -5.30
CA HIS A 18 -3.92 -7.15 -6.58
C HIS A 18 -2.57 -7.83 -6.76
N THR A 19 -1.79 -8.03 -5.69
CA THR A 19 -0.54 -8.81 -5.75
C THR A 19 -0.79 -10.26 -6.16
N VAL A 20 -1.77 -10.94 -5.54
CA VAL A 20 -2.14 -12.33 -5.93
C VAL A 20 -2.59 -12.38 -7.39
N GLU A 21 -3.44 -11.45 -7.81
CA GLU A 21 -3.93 -11.38 -9.19
C GLU A 21 -2.77 -11.22 -10.20
N GLN A 22 -1.86 -10.27 -9.97
CA GLN A 22 -0.75 -10.05 -10.90
C GLN A 22 0.23 -11.23 -10.94
N LEU A 23 0.51 -11.86 -9.80
CA LEU A 23 1.31 -13.09 -9.75
C LEU A 23 0.66 -14.23 -10.55
N ARG A 24 -0.66 -14.41 -10.41
CA ARG A 24 -1.42 -15.44 -11.14
C ARG A 24 -1.49 -15.15 -12.64
N LEU A 25 -1.70 -13.89 -13.04
CA LEU A 25 -1.68 -13.46 -14.45
C LEU A 25 -0.33 -13.73 -15.12
N LYS A 26 0.77 -13.72 -14.35
CA LYS A 26 2.12 -14.07 -14.81
C LYS A 26 2.43 -15.57 -14.76
N GLY A 27 1.45 -16.39 -14.38
CA GLY A 27 1.58 -17.85 -14.38
C GLY A 27 2.33 -18.41 -13.18
N HIS A 28 2.57 -17.62 -12.12
CA HIS A 28 3.21 -18.11 -10.90
C HIS A 28 2.29 -19.03 -10.08
N GLU A 29 2.90 -19.87 -9.26
CA GLU A 29 2.20 -20.64 -8.24
C GLU A 29 2.04 -19.75 -7.02
N VAL A 30 0.80 -19.52 -6.58
CA VAL A 30 0.51 -18.55 -5.52
C VAL A 30 -0.27 -19.21 -4.41
N THR A 31 0.28 -19.13 -3.21
CA THR A 31 -0.42 -19.42 -1.96
C THR A 31 -0.84 -18.08 -1.32
N ALA A 32 -2.13 -17.86 -1.13
CA ALA A 32 -2.67 -16.71 -0.43
C ALA A 32 -3.02 -17.09 1.02
N VAL A 33 -2.35 -16.44 1.98
CA VAL A 33 -2.59 -16.64 3.40
C VAL A 33 -3.55 -15.58 3.91
N VAL A 34 -4.63 -16.03 4.54
CA VAL A 34 -5.79 -15.20 4.91
C VAL A 34 -6.28 -15.53 6.32
N ARG A 35 -7.09 -14.66 6.92
CA ARG A 35 -7.75 -14.94 8.20
C ARG A 35 -8.82 -16.01 8.02
N GLN A 36 -9.13 -16.74 9.10
CA GLN A 36 -10.18 -17.74 9.10
C GLN A 36 -11.53 -17.23 8.55
N THR A 37 -11.86 -15.98 8.87
CA THR A 37 -13.14 -15.31 8.51
C THR A 37 -13.11 -14.59 7.16
N SER A 38 -12.00 -14.63 6.43
CA SER A 38 -11.90 -13.95 5.14
C SER A 38 -12.79 -14.60 4.08
N ASP A 39 -13.48 -13.77 3.28
CA ASP A 39 -14.07 -14.18 2.00
C ASP A 39 -12.96 -14.38 0.96
N THR A 40 -12.89 -15.59 0.40
CA THR A 40 -11.84 -16.03 -0.53
C THR A 40 -12.33 -16.21 -1.96
N SER A 41 -13.61 -15.97 -2.24
CA SER A 41 -14.24 -16.19 -3.55
C SER A 41 -13.43 -15.61 -4.71
N PHE A 42 -12.92 -14.39 -4.55
CA PHE A 42 -12.05 -13.76 -5.54
C PHE A 42 -10.73 -14.51 -5.76
N LEU A 43 -10.07 -14.95 -4.69
CA LEU A 43 -8.81 -15.72 -4.78
C LEU A 43 -9.03 -17.09 -5.40
N ASP A 44 -10.15 -17.73 -5.07
CA ASP A 44 -10.57 -19.01 -5.62
C ASP A 44 -10.79 -18.89 -7.14
N SER A 45 -11.41 -17.78 -7.60
CA SER A 45 -11.60 -17.49 -9.03
C SER A 45 -10.30 -17.29 -9.81
N LEU A 46 -9.21 -16.93 -9.14
CA LEU A 46 -7.87 -16.81 -9.73
C LEU A 46 -7.09 -18.15 -9.74
N GLY A 47 -7.65 -19.20 -9.15
CA GLY A 47 -6.98 -20.48 -8.93
C GLY A 47 -5.75 -20.37 -8.02
N ALA A 48 -5.76 -19.43 -7.06
CA ALA A 48 -4.74 -19.35 -6.03
C ALA A 48 -5.00 -20.41 -4.94
N ARG A 49 -3.95 -21.01 -4.38
CA ARG A 49 -4.09 -21.88 -3.21
C ARG A 49 -4.39 -21.00 -2.00
N VAL A 50 -5.49 -21.24 -1.31
CA VAL A 50 -5.84 -20.50 -0.09
C VAL A 50 -5.42 -21.27 1.15
N VAL A 51 -4.71 -20.61 2.07
CA VAL A 51 -4.41 -21.12 3.40
C VAL A 51 -5.01 -20.17 4.42
N ARG A 52 -5.91 -20.69 5.26
CA ARG A 52 -6.51 -19.93 6.36
C ARG A 52 -5.66 -20.12 7.61
N VAL A 53 -5.35 -19.03 8.29
CA VAL A 53 -4.57 -19.03 9.53
C VAL A 53 -5.22 -18.15 10.58
N ASP A 54 -4.99 -18.50 11.84
CA ASP A 54 -5.21 -17.61 12.97
C ASP A 54 -3.89 -16.91 13.33
N PHE A 55 -3.79 -15.62 13.01
CA PHE A 55 -2.59 -14.82 13.28
C PHE A 55 -2.33 -14.62 14.77
N SER A 56 -3.31 -14.86 15.65
CA SER A 56 -3.12 -14.81 17.10
C SER A 56 -2.47 -16.08 17.65
N ARG A 57 -2.49 -17.18 16.89
CA ARG A 57 -1.92 -18.46 17.31
C ARG A 57 -0.47 -18.60 16.86
N THR A 58 0.28 -19.34 17.66
CA THR A 58 1.69 -19.67 17.39
C THR A 58 1.89 -20.59 16.20
N GLU A 59 0.84 -21.05 15.52
CA GLU A 59 0.86 -22.04 14.44
C GLU A 59 1.98 -21.79 13.40
N SER A 60 2.46 -22.91 12.88
CA SER A 60 3.70 -23.16 12.14
C SER A 60 3.78 -22.41 10.82
N PHE A 61 3.93 -21.07 10.84
CA PHE A 61 4.19 -20.31 9.61
C PHE A 61 5.37 -20.87 8.81
N GLY A 62 6.33 -21.55 9.45
CA GLY A 62 7.36 -22.32 8.76
C GLY A 62 6.81 -23.40 7.83
N GLU A 63 5.84 -24.23 8.26
CA GLU A 63 5.23 -25.26 7.40
C GLU A 63 4.46 -24.64 6.23
N VAL A 64 3.79 -23.52 6.48
CA VAL A 64 3.06 -22.76 5.46
C VAL A 64 4.02 -22.12 4.44
N ILE A 65 5.16 -21.62 4.89
CA ILE A 65 6.18 -20.96 4.06
C ILE A 65 7.06 -21.98 3.32
N LYS A 66 7.28 -23.17 3.89
CA LYS A 66 8.18 -24.19 3.33
C LYS A 66 7.93 -24.44 1.85
N GLY A 67 9.00 -24.38 1.06
CA GLY A 67 8.99 -24.63 -0.39
C GLY A 67 8.56 -23.45 -1.27
N HIS A 68 8.31 -22.26 -0.70
CA HIS A 68 8.12 -21.03 -1.46
C HIS A 68 9.44 -20.27 -1.61
N GLN A 69 9.69 -19.67 -2.78
CA GLN A 69 10.89 -18.86 -3.05
C GLN A 69 10.71 -17.41 -2.61
N THR A 70 9.47 -16.91 -2.57
CA THR A 70 9.19 -15.49 -2.34
C THR A 70 8.03 -15.31 -1.39
N VAL A 71 8.24 -14.48 -0.35
CA VAL A 71 7.22 -14.10 0.63
C VAL A 71 6.83 -12.64 0.41
N TYR A 72 5.53 -12.38 0.30
CA TYR A 72 4.95 -11.04 0.25
C TYR A 72 4.18 -10.78 1.54
N ASN A 73 4.59 -9.77 2.30
CA ASN A 73 3.86 -9.32 3.48
C ASN A 73 2.99 -8.09 3.13
N CYS A 74 1.70 -8.34 2.90
CA CYS A 74 0.69 -7.31 2.67
C CYS A 74 -0.26 -7.17 3.89
N THR A 75 0.16 -7.67 5.05
CA THR A 75 -0.64 -7.59 6.28
C THR A 75 -0.59 -6.18 6.87
N ALA A 76 -1.72 -5.76 7.41
CA ALA A 76 -1.89 -4.54 8.17
C ALA A 76 -3.13 -4.72 9.06
N ASP A 77 -3.13 -4.12 10.24
CA ASP A 77 -4.33 -4.03 11.03
C ASP A 77 -5.31 -3.04 10.38
N ALA A 78 -6.58 -3.44 10.28
CA ALA A 78 -7.64 -2.58 9.79
C ALA A 78 -8.08 -1.54 10.84
N ASN A 79 -7.76 -1.78 12.11
CA ASN A 79 -8.13 -0.97 13.27
C ASN A 79 -6.91 -0.26 13.84
N LEU A 80 -6.17 0.50 13.02
CA LEU A 80 -5.09 1.35 13.51
C LEU A 80 -5.65 2.31 14.56
N SER A 81 -5.44 1.97 15.84
CA SER A 81 -5.76 2.81 16.98
C SER A 81 -4.99 4.13 16.88
N THR A 82 -5.56 5.19 17.42
CA THR A 82 -4.85 6.47 17.58
C THR A 82 -3.66 6.36 18.51
N ASP A 83 -3.65 5.36 19.41
CA ASP A 83 -2.54 5.04 20.28
C ASP A 83 -1.60 4.06 19.58
N VAL A 84 -0.37 4.48 19.32
CA VAL A 84 0.62 3.59 18.72
C VAL A 84 1.31 2.75 19.77
N ASN A 85 1.02 1.45 19.67
CA ASN A 85 1.78 0.40 20.29
C ASN A 85 2.95 0.02 19.36
N LEU A 86 4.18 0.33 19.76
CA LEU A 86 5.39 -0.07 19.00
C LEU A 86 5.68 -1.58 19.08
N GLU A 87 4.85 -2.34 19.80
CA GLU A 87 4.80 -3.80 19.82
C GLU A 87 3.47 -4.31 19.24
N ALA A 88 2.91 -3.59 18.25
CA ALA A 88 1.67 -3.98 17.59
C ALA A 88 1.75 -5.43 17.06
N PRO A 89 0.78 -6.31 17.41
CA PRO A 89 0.85 -7.72 17.06
C PRO A 89 0.97 -8.00 15.56
N VAL A 90 0.32 -7.20 14.71
CA VAL A 90 0.33 -7.39 13.25
C VAL A 90 1.55 -6.71 12.62
N GLU A 91 1.74 -5.41 12.82
CA GLU A 91 2.81 -4.67 12.15
C GLU A 91 4.19 -5.13 12.60
N ILE A 92 4.36 -5.45 13.88
CA ILE A 92 5.67 -5.74 14.49
C ILE A 92 5.82 -7.24 14.74
N GLY A 93 4.93 -7.82 15.54
CA GLY A 93 5.01 -9.22 15.95
C GLY A 93 4.96 -10.19 14.77
N LEU A 94 3.93 -10.07 13.93
CA LEU A 94 3.74 -10.93 12.77
C LEU A 94 4.85 -10.70 11.73
N THR A 95 5.21 -9.46 11.41
CA THR A 95 6.32 -9.17 10.47
C THR A 95 7.62 -9.84 10.92
N ARG A 96 7.99 -9.70 12.21
CA ARG A 96 9.18 -10.34 12.79
C ARG A 96 9.10 -11.87 12.66
N LYS A 97 7.95 -12.47 12.98
CA LYS A 97 7.74 -13.92 12.88
C LYS A 97 7.87 -14.40 11.43
N LEU A 98 7.24 -13.70 10.47
CA LEU A 98 7.29 -14.06 9.05
C LEU A 98 8.70 -13.98 8.49
N LEU A 99 9.47 -12.93 8.79
CA LEU A 99 10.87 -12.80 8.35
C LEU A 99 11.74 -13.94 8.88
N LYS A 100 11.66 -14.23 10.20
CA LYS A 100 12.43 -15.32 10.81
C LYS A 100 12.08 -16.67 10.18
N GLN A 101 10.79 -16.95 9.98
CA GLN A 101 10.36 -18.21 9.38
C GLN A 101 10.72 -18.30 7.90
N ALA A 102 10.68 -17.18 7.16
CA ALA A 102 11.15 -17.11 5.78
C ALA A 102 12.63 -17.47 5.68
N ALA A 103 13.47 -16.84 6.51
CA ALA A 103 14.90 -17.12 6.55
C ALA A 103 15.20 -18.60 6.90
N LEU A 104 14.54 -19.15 7.94
CA LEU A 104 14.72 -20.54 8.35
C LEU A 104 14.30 -21.57 7.29
N ASN A 105 13.40 -21.20 6.38
CA ASN A 105 12.92 -22.07 5.30
C ASN A 105 13.60 -21.80 3.95
N GLY A 106 14.68 -21.01 3.93
CA GLY A 106 15.47 -20.75 2.73
C GLY A 106 14.73 -19.92 1.67
N VAL A 107 13.83 -19.03 2.09
CA VAL A 107 13.17 -18.07 1.18
C VAL A 107 14.23 -17.15 0.58
N GLU A 108 14.20 -16.99 -0.75
CA GLU A 108 15.15 -16.16 -1.48
C GLU A 108 14.84 -14.67 -1.34
N ARG A 109 13.55 -14.31 -1.35
CA ARG A 109 13.09 -12.91 -1.32
C ARG A 109 11.94 -12.67 -0.34
N PHE A 110 12.01 -11.58 0.41
CA PHE A 110 10.93 -11.09 1.25
C PHE A 110 10.56 -9.65 0.88
N ILE A 111 9.31 -9.44 0.48
CA ILE A 111 8.79 -8.15 0.08
C ILE A 111 7.84 -7.65 1.16
N GLN A 112 8.22 -6.56 1.82
CA GLN A 112 7.38 -5.83 2.76
C GLN A 112 6.63 -4.71 2.03
N LEU A 113 5.30 -4.78 2.05
CA LEU A 113 4.47 -3.63 1.70
C LEU A 113 4.53 -2.60 2.83
N SER A 114 5.15 -1.46 2.56
CA SER A 114 5.14 -0.29 3.43
C SER A 114 4.26 0.81 2.82
N SER A 115 4.51 2.07 3.16
CA SER A 115 3.74 3.21 2.68
C SER A 115 4.54 4.50 2.79
N ILE A 116 4.34 5.40 1.83
CA ILE A 116 4.71 6.82 1.92
C ILE A 116 4.19 7.55 3.17
N VAL A 117 3.28 6.93 3.95
CA VAL A 117 2.84 7.50 5.22
C VAL A 117 4.00 7.77 6.18
N VAL A 118 5.11 7.02 6.08
CA VAL A 118 6.31 7.18 6.93
C VAL A 118 6.94 8.59 6.85
N TYR A 119 6.80 9.28 5.72
CA TYR A 119 7.42 10.59 5.51
C TYR A 119 6.64 11.74 6.16
N ASP A 120 7.38 12.78 6.55
CA ASP A 120 6.83 14.00 7.17
C ASP A 120 6.37 15.05 6.14
N PHE A 121 6.00 16.24 6.64
CA PHE A 121 5.42 17.34 5.84
C PHE A 121 6.35 18.57 5.76
N ARG A 122 7.68 18.40 5.88
CA ARG A 122 8.64 19.52 5.99
C ARG A 122 9.14 20.08 4.67
N THR A 123 8.78 19.47 3.55
CA THR A 123 9.19 19.90 2.21
C THR A 123 8.03 19.85 1.22
N ASN A 124 8.07 20.75 0.24
CA ASN A 124 7.17 20.73 -0.93
C ASN A 124 7.85 20.20 -2.20
N LYS A 125 9.12 19.80 -2.12
CA LYS A 125 9.90 19.27 -3.24
C LYS A 125 9.68 17.75 -3.36
N PRO A 126 9.88 17.17 -4.56
CA PRO A 126 9.95 15.72 -4.72
C PRO A 126 10.93 15.11 -3.73
N ILE A 127 10.55 14.00 -3.10
CA ILE A 127 11.43 13.25 -2.20
C ILE A 127 11.72 11.86 -2.73
N THR A 128 12.94 11.40 -2.46
CA THR A 128 13.47 10.10 -2.84
C THR A 128 13.52 9.17 -1.62
N GLU A 129 13.96 7.92 -1.81
CA GLU A 129 14.21 6.96 -0.74
C GLU A 129 15.24 7.44 0.29
N SER A 130 16.16 8.32 -0.10
CA SER A 130 17.24 8.85 0.74
C SER A 130 16.83 10.07 1.58
N TYR A 131 15.59 10.54 1.45
CA TYR A 131 15.11 11.67 2.24
C TYR A 131 15.08 11.31 3.74
N GLY A 132 15.68 12.16 4.57
CA GLY A 132 15.70 11.99 6.03
C GLY A 132 14.30 12.10 6.62
N ILE A 133 13.88 11.08 7.37
CA ILE A 133 12.51 10.97 7.90
C ILE A 133 12.47 11.41 9.36
N TYR A 134 11.59 12.36 9.68
CA TYR A 134 11.36 12.81 11.05
C TYR A 134 9.91 12.55 11.46
N PRO A 135 9.59 11.39 12.05
CA PRO A 135 8.20 11.00 12.30
C PRO A 135 7.54 11.87 13.37
N GLU A 136 6.50 12.59 12.97
CA GLU A 136 5.68 13.47 13.82
C GLU A 136 4.43 12.75 14.33
N TYR A 137 3.90 11.80 13.56
CA TYR A 137 2.66 11.09 13.86
C TYR A 137 2.92 9.68 14.36
N PRO A 138 2.10 9.17 15.29
CA PRO A 138 2.22 7.80 15.79
C PRO A 138 2.37 6.76 14.68
N ILE A 139 1.50 6.80 13.65
CA ILE A 139 1.50 5.83 12.55
C ILE A 139 2.83 5.78 11.79
N GLN A 140 3.54 6.90 11.67
CA GLN A 140 4.85 6.94 11.03
C GLN A 140 5.87 6.13 11.83
N LYS A 141 5.88 6.31 13.15
CA LYS A 141 6.79 5.59 14.06
C LYS A 141 6.55 4.09 13.99
N LEU A 142 5.29 3.64 13.95
CA LEU A 142 4.95 2.23 13.83
C LEU A 142 5.46 1.62 12.53
N LEU A 143 5.18 2.28 11.39
CA LEU A 143 5.59 1.79 10.08
C LEU A 143 7.12 1.79 9.91
N LEU A 144 7.81 2.80 10.44
CA LEU A 144 9.27 2.84 10.46
C LEU A 144 9.85 1.73 11.33
N LYS A 145 9.26 1.44 12.50
CA LYS A 145 9.69 0.32 13.34
C LYS A 145 9.54 -1.02 12.63
N ARG A 146 8.47 -1.20 11.86
CA ARG A 146 8.28 -2.39 11.02
C ARG A 146 9.36 -2.52 9.94
N GLU A 147 9.71 -1.41 9.28
CA GLU A 147 10.79 -1.40 8.28
C GLU A 147 12.16 -1.68 8.89
N GLU A 148 12.44 -1.14 10.08
CA GLU A 148 13.66 -1.42 10.85
C GLU A 148 13.81 -2.93 11.09
N ILE A 149 12.73 -3.62 11.49
CA ILE A 149 12.74 -5.08 11.70
C ILE A 149 13.10 -5.85 10.41
N VAL A 150 12.58 -5.41 9.27
CA VAL A 150 12.91 -5.99 7.95
C VAL A 150 14.39 -5.80 7.63
N GLN A 151 14.93 -4.63 7.96
CA GLN A 151 16.34 -4.31 7.73
C GLN A 151 17.27 -5.06 8.69
N GLU A 152 16.94 -5.13 9.99
CA GLU A 152 17.72 -5.85 11.00
C GLU A 152 17.84 -7.33 10.63
N ILE A 153 16.70 -8.02 10.46
CA ILE A 153 16.70 -9.46 10.14
C ILE A 153 17.28 -9.70 8.75
N GLY A 154 17.03 -8.80 7.79
CA GLY A 154 17.62 -8.90 6.45
C GLY A 154 19.16 -8.89 6.47
N LYS A 155 19.79 -8.12 7.37
CA LYS A 155 21.27 -8.09 7.52
C LYS A 155 21.83 -9.39 8.09
N GLU A 156 21.04 -10.09 8.89
CA GLU A 156 21.43 -11.34 9.57
C GLU A 156 21.20 -12.58 8.70
N THR A 157 20.72 -12.44 7.46
CA THR A 157 20.30 -13.55 6.60
C THR A 157 20.80 -13.38 5.17
N ASP A 158 20.73 -14.44 4.37
CA ASP A 158 21.05 -14.40 2.94
C ASP A 158 19.87 -13.99 2.05
N MET A 159 18.72 -13.71 2.66
CA MET A 159 17.50 -13.34 1.95
C MET A 159 17.60 -11.92 1.39
N VAL A 160 17.16 -11.72 0.15
CA VAL A 160 16.96 -10.38 -0.39
C VAL A 160 15.69 -9.79 0.22
N THR A 161 15.82 -8.68 0.95
CA THR A 161 14.66 -7.96 1.50
C THR A 161 14.35 -6.73 0.66
N ILE A 162 13.06 -6.50 0.43
CA ILE A 162 12.57 -5.39 -0.37
C ILE A 162 11.45 -4.68 0.40
N ILE A 163 11.60 -3.38 0.60
CA ILE A 163 10.55 -2.51 1.15
C ILE A 163 9.98 -1.67 0.02
N LEU A 164 8.69 -1.83 -0.26
CA LEU A 164 7.98 -0.98 -1.22
C LEU A 164 7.16 0.07 -0.47
N ARG A 165 7.40 1.36 -0.73
CA ARG A 165 6.62 2.49 -0.23
C ARG A 165 5.78 3.09 -1.37
N PRO A 166 4.61 2.52 -1.69
CA PRO A 166 3.76 3.08 -2.71
C PRO A 166 3.12 4.39 -2.24
N ALA A 167 2.84 5.27 -3.20
CA ALA A 167 2.01 6.45 -3.09
C ALA A 167 0.61 6.12 -2.54
N SER A 168 -0.17 7.15 -2.21
CA SER A 168 -1.56 6.99 -1.78
C SER A 168 -2.37 6.29 -2.88
N ALA A 169 -2.94 5.13 -2.55
CA ALA A 169 -3.52 4.21 -3.52
C ALA A 169 -4.99 4.49 -3.87
N ILE A 170 -5.32 4.42 -5.16
CA ILE A 170 -6.69 4.49 -5.71
C ILE A 170 -6.95 3.19 -6.47
N GLY A 171 -8.14 2.62 -6.35
CA GLY A 171 -8.54 1.51 -7.22
C GLY A 171 -9.64 0.63 -6.65
N SER A 172 -9.93 -0.44 -7.38
CA SER A 172 -10.96 -1.41 -7.03
C SER A 172 -10.60 -2.23 -5.79
N ARG A 173 -11.61 -2.78 -5.13
CA ARG A 173 -11.53 -3.57 -3.87
C ARG A 173 -11.18 -2.73 -2.64
N ASP A 174 -11.27 -1.41 -2.75
CA ASP A 174 -11.14 -0.50 -1.62
C ASP A 174 -12.33 -0.67 -0.66
N LYS A 175 -12.08 -0.68 0.65
CA LYS A 175 -13.12 -0.74 1.69
C LYS A 175 -13.17 0.54 2.51
N ASN A 176 -12.01 1.08 2.88
CA ASN A 176 -11.91 2.19 3.82
C ASN A 176 -10.61 3.01 3.67
N SER A 177 -9.96 3.00 2.49
CA SER A 177 -8.78 3.82 2.26
C SER A 177 -9.12 5.32 2.30
N PHE A 178 -8.10 6.19 2.21
CA PHE A 178 -8.32 7.63 2.07
C PHE A 178 -9.20 7.96 0.87
N PHE A 179 -9.08 7.25 -0.27
CA PHE A 179 -9.83 7.55 -1.48
C PHE A 179 -11.31 7.21 -1.31
N SER A 180 -11.66 6.05 -0.74
CA SER A 180 -13.06 5.73 -0.45
C SER A 180 -13.71 6.77 0.49
N ARG A 181 -12.98 7.29 1.48
CA ARG A 181 -13.46 8.36 2.38
C ARG A 181 -13.62 9.69 1.64
N LEU A 182 -12.67 10.03 0.77
CA LEU A 182 -12.74 11.21 -0.09
C LEU A 182 -13.96 11.15 -1.02
N LEU A 183 -14.23 9.98 -1.61
CA LEU A 183 -15.39 9.77 -2.48
C LEU A 183 -16.72 9.79 -1.73
N LYS A 184 -16.77 9.31 -0.48
CA LYS A 184 -17.96 9.49 0.37
C LYS A 184 -18.25 10.97 0.63
N ASN A 185 -17.22 11.75 0.99
CA ASN A 185 -17.37 13.20 1.14
C ASN A 185 -17.80 13.89 -0.16
N HIS A 186 -17.32 13.41 -1.31
CA HIS A 186 -17.78 13.88 -2.62
C HIS A 186 -19.27 13.63 -2.82
N VAL A 187 -19.74 12.41 -2.56
CA VAL A 187 -21.17 12.03 -2.63
C VAL A 187 -22.04 12.86 -1.68
N ASP A 188 -21.51 13.18 -0.50
CA ASP A 188 -22.16 14.07 0.48
C ASP A 188 -22.06 15.56 0.13
N ASN A 189 -21.57 15.88 -1.07
CA ASN A 189 -21.43 17.24 -1.60
C ASN A 189 -20.50 18.14 -0.76
N LYS A 190 -19.46 17.55 -0.16
CA LYS A 190 -18.52 18.18 0.77
C LYS A 190 -17.07 17.80 0.46
N PHE A 191 -16.64 17.95 -0.80
CA PHE A 191 -15.28 17.54 -1.18
C PHE A 191 -14.24 18.42 -0.46
N PRO A 192 -13.38 17.84 0.42
CA PRO A 192 -12.48 18.61 1.26
C PRO A 192 -11.36 19.27 0.46
N ILE A 193 -11.12 20.55 0.70
CA ILE A 193 -10.06 21.34 0.06
C ILE A 193 -9.36 22.23 1.09
N LEU A 194 -8.04 22.43 0.91
CA LEU A 194 -7.26 23.55 1.45
C LEU A 194 -6.53 24.25 0.30
N LYS A 195 -6.15 25.53 0.49
CA LYS A 195 -5.35 26.31 -0.47
C LYS A 195 -5.90 26.23 -1.91
N ASN A 196 -7.21 26.38 -2.06
CA ASN A 196 -7.92 26.30 -3.34
C ASN A 196 -7.67 25.00 -4.13
N GLY A 197 -7.24 23.93 -3.44
CA GLY A 197 -7.01 22.62 -4.01
C GLY A 197 -5.74 22.51 -4.85
N GLN A 198 -4.85 23.51 -4.79
CA GLN A 198 -3.64 23.59 -5.61
C GLN A 198 -2.49 22.75 -5.10
N THR A 199 -2.56 22.29 -3.84
CA THR A 199 -1.58 21.37 -3.27
C THR A 199 -1.48 20.10 -4.12
N ILE A 200 -0.25 19.72 -4.49
CA ILE A 200 0.04 18.57 -5.34
C ILE A 200 0.20 17.31 -4.49
N VAL A 201 -0.32 16.19 -4.96
CA VAL A 201 -0.17 14.86 -4.37
C VAL A 201 0.15 13.83 -5.45
N SER A 202 1.14 12.98 -5.18
CA SER A 202 1.42 11.79 -5.97
C SER A 202 0.50 10.65 -5.51
N LEU A 203 -0.18 10.02 -6.47
CA LEU A 203 -1.13 8.92 -6.26
C LEU A 203 -0.75 7.73 -7.14
N ILE A 204 -1.34 6.57 -6.89
CA ILE A 204 -1.07 5.36 -7.68
C ILE A 204 -2.29 4.44 -7.77
N ASP A 205 -2.43 3.78 -8.91
CA ASP A 205 -3.41 2.71 -9.07
C ASP A 205 -2.98 1.43 -8.31
N THR A 206 -3.89 0.84 -7.55
CA THR A 206 -3.64 -0.45 -6.87
C THR A 206 -3.18 -1.59 -7.77
N ARG A 207 -3.63 -1.62 -9.03
CA ARG A 207 -3.20 -2.60 -10.03
C ARG A 207 -1.71 -2.41 -10.36
N ASP A 208 -1.24 -1.16 -10.39
CA ASP A 208 0.17 -0.85 -10.58
C ASP A 208 1.03 -1.21 -9.35
N ILE A 209 0.48 -1.08 -8.14
CA ILE A 209 1.15 -1.62 -6.95
C ILE A 209 1.26 -3.15 -7.06
N GLY A 210 0.18 -3.84 -7.45
CA GLY A 210 0.22 -5.30 -7.69
C GLY A 210 1.27 -5.69 -8.73
N ARG A 211 1.38 -4.94 -9.82
CA ARG A 211 2.39 -5.15 -10.87
C ARG A 211 3.80 -4.94 -10.33
N ALA A 212 4.03 -3.91 -9.53
CA ALA A 212 5.33 -3.66 -8.92
C ALA A 212 5.71 -4.77 -7.93
N MET A 213 4.76 -5.26 -7.13
CA MET A 213 5.00 -6.37 -6.21
C MET A 213 5.41 -7.65 -6.96
N GLU A 214 4.67 -8.02 -8.00
CA GLU A 214 5.07 -9.15 -8.86
C GLU A 214 6.46 -8.94 -9.45
N TRP A 215 6.68 -7.79 -10.08
CA TRP A 215 7.92 -7.47 -10.77
C TRP A 215 9.14 -7.46 -9.83
N LEU A 216 9.02 -6.89 -8.64
CA LEU A 216 10.10 -6.86 -7.63
C LEU A 216 10.45 -8.24 -7.09
N GLY A 217 9.45 -9.11 -6.89
CA GLY A 217 9.72 -10.45 -6.38
C GLY A 217 10.25 -11.43 -7.42
N THR A 218 10.18 -11.09 -8.70
CA THR A 218 10.74 -11.90 -9.80
C THR A 218 11.90 -11.21 -10.53
N TYR A 219 12.30 -10.02 -10.07
CA TYR A 219 13.40 -9.27 -10.67
C TYR A 219 14.71 -10.06 -10.61
N LYS A 220 15.44 -10.07 -11.72
CA LYS A 220 16.53 -11.02 -11.98
C LYS A 220 17.62 -10.97 -10.91
N VAL A 221 18.22 -9.79 -10.72
CA VAL A 221 19.35 -9.60 -9.82
C VAL A 221 19.27 -8.19 -9.25
N PHE A 222 19.29 -8.09 -7.92
CA PHE A 222 19.58 -6.84 -7.22
C PHE A 222 21.06 -6.80 -6.88
N THR A 223 21.67 -5.63 -6.97
CA THR A 223 23.06 -5.42 -6.54
C THR A 223 23.20 -5.50 -5.02
N GLU A 224 22.16 -5.06 -4.30
CA GLU A 224 22.10 -5.04 -2.85
C GLU A 224 21.15 -6.13 -2.33
N LYS A 225 21.48 -6.74 -1.17
CA LYS A 225 20.56 -7.66 -0.47
C LYS A 225 19.37 -6.92 0.15
N GLN A 226 19.52 -5.63 0.49
CA GLN A 226 18.47 -4.84 1.11
C GLN A 226 18.07 -3.72 0.17
N ASN A 227 16.79 -3.70 -0.22
CA ASN A 227 16.30 -2.76 -1.20
C ASN A 227 15.10 -2.00 -0.64
N LEU A 228 15.02 -0.73 -1.02
CA LEU A 228 13.90 0.15 -0.71
C LEU A 228 13.53 0.90 -1.97
N PHE A 229 12.24 0.93 -2.29
CA PHE A 229 11.69 1.61 -3.46
C PHE A 229 10.47 2.44 -3.10
N LEU A 230 10.45 3.69 -3.57
CA LEU A 230 9.24 4.48 -3.73
C LEU A 230 8.55 4.06 -5.01
N LEU A 231 7.24 4.28 -5.06
CA LEU A 231 6.47 4.04 -6.27
C LEU A 231 5.29 4.99 -6.35
N LYS A 232 5.20 5.76 -7.43
CA LYS A 232 4.01 6.58 -7.76
C LYS A 232 3.46 6.20 -9.13
N GLY A 233 2.19 6.55 -9.35
CA GLY A 233 1.55 6.46 -10.67
C GLY A 233 1.62 7.80 -11.39
N PHE A 234 1.09 8.84 -10.76
CA PHE A 234 0.95 10.17 -11.34
C PHE A 234 0.90 11.24 -10.24
N ASP A 235 1.22 12.48 -10.61
CA ASP A 235 1.08 13.67 -9.77
C ASP A 235 -0.19 14.43 -10.16
N THR A 236 -0.91 14.94 -9.17
CA THR A 236 -2.14 15.70 -9.41
C THR A 236 -2.38 16.72 -8.32
N THR A 237 -3.27 17.67 -8.55
CA THR A 237 -3.77 18.56 -7.49
C THR A 237 -5.06 17.99 -6.91
N TRP A 238 -5.41 18.36 -5.67
CA TRP A 238 -6.69 17.95 -5.09
C TRP A 238 -7.88 18.41 -5.94
N MET A 239 -7.74 19.55 -6.60
CA MET A 239 -8.77 20.11 -7.48
C MET A 239 -8.89 19.33 -8.80
N SER A 240 -7.76 18.90 -9.38
CA SER A 240 -7.75 18.01 -10.55
C SER A 240 -8.32 16.63 -10.21
N LEU A 241 -7.96 16.07 -9.05
CA LEU A 241 -8.52 14.79 -8.59
C LEU A 241 -10.04 14.87 -8.40
N LYS A 242 -10.54 15.96 -7.80
CA LYS A 242 -11.98 16.21 -7.68
C LYS A 242 -12.65 16.26 -9.06
N ALA A 243 -12.07 16.97 -10.03
CA ALA A 243 -12.64 17.06 -11.37
C ALA A 243 -12.74 15.68 -12.05
N ALA A 244 -11.71 14.83 -11.90
CA ALA A 244 -11.76 13.46 -12.38
C ALA A 244 -12.84 12.61 -11.68
N ILE A 245 -13.07 12.85 -10.38
CA ILE A 245 -14.17 12.20 -9.65
C ILE A 245 -15.52 12.73 -10.16
N ASP A 246 -15.68 14.05 -10.36
CA ASP A 246 -16.89 14.66 -10.89
C ASP A 246 -17.26 14.03 -12.25
N GLU A 247 -16.29 13.88 -13.14
CA GLU A 247 -16.43 13.24 -14.45
C GLU A 247 -16.84 11.77 -14.33
N ALA A 248 -16.09 10.97 -13.55
CA ALA A 248 -16.38 9.55 -13.38
C ALA A 248 -17.75 9.28 -12.72
N ARG A 249 -18.23 10.25 -11.94
CA ARG A 249 -19.53 10.24 -11.27
C ARG A 249 -20.67 10.81 -12.13
N GLY A 250 -20.37 11.62 -13.15
CA GLY A 250 -21.37 12.41 -13.88
C GLY A 250 -22.06 13.47 -13.02
N THR A 251 -21.48 13.87 -11.88
CA THR A 251 -22.05 14.85 -10.95
C THR A 251 -20.97 15.74 -10.36
N VAL A 252 -21.20 17.04 -10.29
CA VAL A 252 -20.24 18.00 -9.71
C VAL A 252 -20.52 18.19 -8.22
N ALA A 253 -19.56 17.86 -7.37
CA ALA A 253 -19.65 18.14 -5.94
C ALA A 253 -19.19 19.57 -5.61
N ASN A 254 -19.72 20.13 -4.53
CA ASN A 254 -19.26 21.37 -3.91
C ASN A 254 -17.95 21.13 -3.15
N VAL A 255 -17.14 22.17 -3.09
CA VAL A 255 -15.94 22.20 -2.25
C VAL A 255 -16.31 22.51 -0.81
N HIS A 256 -15.68 21.82 0.12
CA HIS A 256 -15.73 22.09 1.55
C HIS A 256 -14.35 22.61 1.97
N ASP A 257 -14.26 23.92 2.17
CA ASP A 257 -13.02 24.56 2.61
C ASP A 257 -12.72 24.20 4.06
N LEU A 258 -11.59 23.55 4.28
CA LEU A 258 -11.13 23.12 5.59
C LEU A 258 -10.35 24.22 6.32
N SER A 259 -10.18 25.42 5.74
CA SER A 259 -9.43 26.52 6.37
C SER A 259 -9.93 26.85 7.78
N GLN A 260 -11.24 26.76 8.01
CA GLN A 260 -11.87 26.99 9.32
C GLN A 260 -11.52 25.91 10.36
N THR A 261 -11.09 24.72 9.94
CA THR A 261 -10.65 23.63 10.83
C THR A 261 -9.20 23.77 11.28
N VAL A 262 -8.45 24.68 10.65
CA VAL A 262 -7.05 24.96 10.99
C VAL A 262 -7.02 25.91 12.19
N VAL A 263 -6.62 25.40 13.34
CA VAL A 263 -6.44 26.20 14.55
C VAL A 263 -5.02 26.77 14.56
N LYS A 264 -4.90 28.09 14.63
CA LYS A 264 -3.62 28.80 14.74
C LYS A 264 -2.83 28.26 15.94
N ASP A 265 -1.54 28.03 15.75
CA ASP A 265 -0.59 27.58 16.78
C ASP A 265 -0.85 26.17 17.34
N LYS A 266 -1.73 25.36 16.72
CA LYS A 266 -1.87 23.92 17.00
C LYS A 266 -1.33 23.07 15.84
N PRO A 267 -0.65 21.95 16.13
CA PRO A 267 -0.25 21.02 15.08
C PRO A 267 -1.48 20.46 14.38
N MET A 268 -1.48 20.52 13.05
CA MET A 268 -2.53 19.93 12.23
C MET A 268 -2.50 18.40 12.31
N SER A 269 -3.65 17.76 12.15
CA SER A 269 -3.72 16.32 12.00
C SER A 269 -3.01 15.87 10.71
N TYR A 270 -2.56 14.61 10.65
CA TYR A 270 -1.97 14.03 9.44
C TYR A 270 -2.86 14.22 8.21
N ALA A 271 -4.17 14.04 8.38
CA ALA A 271 -5.15 14.20 7.32
C ALA A 271 -5.21 15.64 6.81
N LEU A 272 -5.24 16.63 7.71
CA LEU A 272 -5.24 18.05 7.32
C LEU A 272 -3.94 18.44 6.62
N ASN A 273 -2.79 18.01 7.15
CA ASN A 273 -1.50 18.27 6.53
C ASN A 273 -1.36 17.68 5.12
N THR A 274 -2.05 16.57 4.84
CA THR A 274 -2.11 15.97 3.50
C THR A 274 -2.77 16.90 2.46
N PHE A 275 -3.73 17.74 2.85
CA PHE A 275 -4.32 18.74 1.95
C PHE A 275 -3.50 20.05 1.88
N ASN A 276 -2.63 20.29 2.86
CA ASN A 276 -1.91 21.55 3.02
C ASN A 276 -0.51 21.59 2.39
N THR A 277 0.16 20.45 2.25
CA THR A 277 1.58 20.36 1.84
C THR A 277 1.74 19.51 0.59
N ASN A 278 2.57 19.93 -0.37
CA ASN A 278 2.84 19.14 -1.56
C ASN A 278 3.48 17.80 -1.18
N ARG A 279 2.95 16.71 -1.70
CA ARG A 279 3.39 15.34 -1.42
C ARG A 279 3.79 14.64 -2.71
N ILE A 280 5.00 14.96 -3.16
CA ILE A 280 5.53 14.50 -4.44
C ILE A 280 6.61 13.46 -4.20
N TRP A 281 6.49 12.30 -4.83
CA TRP A 281 7.49 11.23 -4.75
C TRP A 281 8.33 11.19 -6.02
N ASP A 282 9.61 10.88 -5.86
CA ASP A 282 10.52 10.53 -6.94
C ASP A 282 10.73 9.01 -6.89
N ASP A 283 10.25 8.31 -7.91
CA ASP A 283 10.37 6.86 -8.03
C ASP A 283 11.41 6.44 -9.09
N GLU A 284 12.33 7.34 -9.47
CA GLU A 284 13.34 7.07 -10.51
C GLU A 284 14.16 5.82 -10.21
N LYS A 285 14.38 5.50 -8.93
CA LYS A 285 15.08 4.28 -8.52
C LYS A 285 14.44 3.01 -9.09
N ILE A 286 13.12 2.84 -9.00
CA ILE A 286 12.45 1.65 -9.58
C ILE A 286 12.30 1.78 -11.11
N ARG A 287 12.20 3.01 -11.65
CA ARG A 287 12.16 3.28 -13.10
C ARG A 287 13.46 2.89 -13.80
N SER A 288 14.60 3.20 -13.19
CA SER A 288 15.92 2.88 -13.71
C SER A 288 16.17 1.39 -13.86
N LEU A 289 15.44 0.56 -13.11
CA LEU A 289 15.46 -0.89 -13.23
C LEU A 289 14.49 -1.42 -14.31
N GLY A 290 13.71 -0.54 -14.95
CA GLY A 290 12.82 -0.84 -16.07
C GLY A 290 11.34 -0.99 -15.72
N PHE A 291 10.91 -0.70 -14.48
CA PHE A 291 9.49 -0.77 -14.13
C PHE A 291 8.72 0.48 -14.58
N THR A 292 7.62 0.30 -15.31
CA THR A 292 6.70 1.37 -15.71
C THR A 292 5.30 1.15 -15.18
N THR A 293 4.64 2.21 -14.70
CA THR A 293 3.21 2.21 -14.34
C THR A 293 2.36 2.29 -15.61
N LYS A 294 1.12 1.81 -15.53
CA LYS A 294 0.24 1.67 -16.70
C LYS A 294 -0.95 2.61 -16.65
N TYR A 295 -1.49 2.89 -15.46
CA TYR A 295 -2.80 3.52 -15.34
C TYR A 295 -2.69 5.02 -15.09
N SER A 296 -3.42 5.80 -15.88
CA SER A 296 -3.57 7.24 -15.71
C SER A 296 -4.50 7.60 -14.53
N GLN A 297 -4.56 8.89 -14.17
CA GLN A 297 -5.53 9.39 -13.19
C GLN A 297 -6.97 9.01 -13.57
N THR A 298 -7.38 9.30 -14.80
CA THR A 298 -8.75 9.07 -15.27
C THR A 298 -9.12 7.59 -15.18
N GLU A 299 -8.25 6.69 -15.66
CA GLU A 299 -8.50 5.25 -15.57
C GLU A 299 -8.55 4.74 -14.12
N SER A 300 -7.69 5.28 -13.25
CA SER A 300 -7.62 4.90 -11.84
C SER A 300 -8.89 5.32 -11.09
N VAL A 301 -9.30 6.57 -11.27
CA VAL A 301 -10.52 7.14 -10.66
C VAL A 301 -11.75 6.42 -11.19
N GLN A 302 -11.88 6.25 -12.51
CA GLN A 302 -13.03 5.57 -13.11
C GLN A 302 -13.15 4.13 -12.60
N CYS A 303 -12.04 3.40 -12.52
CA CYS A 303 -12.03 2.03 -12.00
C CYS A 303 -12.50 1.98 -10.54
N ALA A 304 -11.98 2.85 -9.68
CA ALA A 304 -12.34 2.90 -8.27
C ALA A 304 -13.80 3.30 -8.05
N VAL A 305 -14.28 4.32 -8.76
CA VAL A 305 -15.67 4.80 -8.69
C VAL A 305 -16.64 3.71 -9.14
N ASN A 306 -16.40 3.10 -10.30
CA ASN A 306 -17.26 2.04 -10.83
C ASN A 306 -17.35 0.84 -9.89
N ASP A 307 -16.22 0.44 -9.30
CA ASP A 307 -16.18 -0.67 -8.34
C ASP A 307 -16.94 -0.35 -7.04
N LEU A 308 -16.81 0.87 -6.50
CA LEU A 308 -17.52 1.30 -5.30
C LEU A 308 -19.05 1.40 -5.53
N ILE A 309 -19.49 1.83 -6.71
CA ILE A 309 -20.91 1.79 -7.13
C ILE A 309 -21.39 0.35 -7.24
N LYS A 310 -20.65 -0.51 -7.96
CA LYS A 310 -21.02 -1.92 -8.19
C LYS A 310 -21.19 -2.70 -6.89
N ARG A 311 -20.37 -2.39 -5.87
CA ARG A 311 -20.45 -3.00 -4.53
C ARG A 311 -21.43 -2.31 -3.59
N ASN A 312 -22.24 -1.37 -4.08
CA ASN A 312 -23.21 -0.58 -3.31
C ASN A 312 -22.60 0.14 -2.10
N VAL A 313 -21.31 0.51 -2.17
CA VAL A 313 -20.62 1.27 -1.11
C VAL A 313 -21.00 2.75 -1.18
N ILE A 314 -21.30 3.24 -2.39
CA ILE A 314 -21.81 4.59 -2.67
C ILE A 314 -22.98 4.50 -3.65
N ARG A 315 -23.86 5.51 -3.64
CA ARG A 315 -25.00 5.58 -4.56
C ARG A 315 -24.54 5.89 -5.99
N LYS A 316 -25.32 5.44 -6.97
CA LYS A 316 -25.16 5.81 -8.38
C LYS A 316 -25.51 7.28 -8.58
#